data_AF-A0A519SM59-F1
#
_entry.id   AF-A0A519SM59-F1
#
_cell.length_a   1.000
_cell.length_b   1.000
_cell.length_c   1.000
_cell.angle_alpha   90.00
_cell.angle_beta   90.00
_cell.angle_gamma   90.00
#
_symmetry.space_group_name_H-M   'P 1'
#
loop_
_entity.id
_entity.type
_entity.pdbx_description
1 polymer ?
#
loop_
_entity_poly.entity_id
_entity_poly.type
_entity_poly.pdbx_seq_one_letter_code
_entity_poly.pdbx_strand_id
1 'polypeptide(L)' 'MSQNHYQVLGVLPAASAEAIKQAYRRLAIQLHPDKHGGDPHYAEQFKTVATAYRVIGDPARRAQYDFQ' A
#
# COMPACT_ATOMS: atom_id res chain seq x y z
N MET A 1 13.88 -8.10 -8.59
CA MET A 1 13.77 -6.73 -8.06
C MET A 1 12.57 -6.69 -7.15
N SER A 2 12.82 -6.74 -5.84
CA SER A 2 11.80 -6.81 -4.80
C SER A 2 10.91 -5.58 -4.89
N GLN A 3 9.61 -5.76 -5.17
CA GLN A 3 8.65 -4.65 -5.18
C GLN A 3 8.62 -4.04 -3.79
N ASN A 4 9.28 -2.89 -3.62
CA ASN A 4 9.32 -2.18 -2.35
C ASN A 4 7.89 -1.81 -1.97
N HIS A 5 7.48 -2.04 -0.71
CA HIS A 5 6.14 -1.66 -0.22
C HIS A 5 5.85 -0.17 -0.46
N TYR A 6 6.90 0.66 -0.45
CA TYR A 6 6.85 2.07 -0.83
C TYR A 6 6.43 2.28 -2.29
N GLN A 7 6.99 1.52 -3.24
CA GLN A 7 6.60 1.59 -4.65
C GLN A 7 5.18 1.09 -4.89
N VAL A 8 4.75 0.03 -4.19
CA VAL A 8 3.37 -0.48 -4.26
C VAL A 8 2.37 0.61 -3.83
N LEU A 9 2.71 1.38 -2.81
CA LEU A 9 1.89 2.50 -2.34
C LEU A 9 2.11 3.79 -3.13
N GLY A 10 3.06 3.83 -4.07
CA GLY A 10 3.40 5.01 -4.85
C GLY A 10 3.97 6.15 -4.00
N VAL A 11 4.66 5.82 -2.90
CA VAL A 11 5.24 6.78 -1.96
C VAL A 11 6.74 6.63 -1.88
N LEU A 12 7.41 7.69 -1.43
CA LEU A 12 8.85 7.67 -1.16
C LEU A 12 9.14 6.93 0.15
N PRO A 13 10.32 6.31 0.30
CA PRO A 13 10.77 5.74 1.57
C PRO A 13 10.96 6.80 2.66
N ALA A 14 11.02 8.08 2.31
CA ALA A 14 11.02 9.21 3.25
C ALA A 14 9.60 9.73 3.58
N ALA A 15 8.54 9.13 3.04
CA ALA A 15 7.17 9.60 3.27
C ALA A 15 6.75 9.47 4.74
N SER A 16 6.01 10.45 5.26
CA SER A 16 5.43 10.40 6.60
C SER A 16 4.33 9.34 6.70
N ALA A 17 4.04 8.85 7.91
CA ALA A 17 2.95 7.89 8.15
C ALA A 17 1.59 8.41 7.62
N GLU A 18 1.34 9.72 7.71
CA GLU A 18 0.15 10.35 7.14
C GLU A 18 0.10 10.25 5.61
N ALA A 19 1.22 10.50 4.93
CA ALA A 19 1.31 10.38 3.47
C ALA A 19 1.08 8.92 3.02
N ILE A 20 1.65 7.95 3.75
CA ILE A 20 1.44 6.52 3.52
C ILE A 20 -0.04 6.15 3.69
N LYS A 21 -0.68 6.61 4.76
CA LYS A 21 -2.11 6.39 5.01
C LYS A 21 -2.99 7.04 3.95
N GLN A 22 -2.64 8.23 3.50
CA GLN A 22 -3.38 8.94 2.46
C GLN A 22 -3.26 8.23 1.10
N ALA A 23 -2.05 7.78 0.74
CA ALA A 23 -1.81 7.00 -0.47
C ALA A 23 -2.59 5.68 -0.46
N TYR A 24 -2.55 4.95 0.66
CA TYR A 24 -3.34 3.74 0.85
C TYR A 24 -4.84 3.99 0.65
N ARG A 25 -5.40 5.05 1.26
CA ARG A 25 -6.82 5.38 1.08
C ARG A 25 -7.18 5.69 -0.37
N ARG A 26 -6.33 6.45 -1.07
CA ARG A 26 -6.55 6.78 -2.50
C ARG A 26 -6.54 5.52 -3.36
N LEU A 27 -5.54 4.66 -3.19
CA LEU A 27 -5.42 3.40 -3.91
C LEU A 27 -6.55 2.43 -3.55
N ALA A 28 -6.95 2.34 -2.29
CA ALA A 28 -8.05 1.50 -1.84
C ALA A 28 -9.37 1.83 -2.54
N ILE A 29 -9.66 3.13 -2.73
CA ILE A 29 -10.84 3.60 -3.46
C ILE A 29 -10.68 3.34 -4.96
N GLN A 30 -9.49 3.59 -5.51
CA GLN A 30 -9.21 3.37 -6.93
C GLN A 30 -9.22 1.89 -7.33
N LEU A 31 -8.83 0.99 -6.44
CA LEU A 31 -8.72 -0.45 -6.70
C LEU A 31 -9.92 -1.24 -6.14
N HIS A 32 -10.94 -0.55 -5.62
CA HIS A 32 -12.08 -1.24 -5.03
C HIS A 32 -12.83 -2.05 -6.11
N PRO A 33 -13.00 -3.38 -5.97
CA PRO A 33 -13.57 -4.22 -7.02
C PRO A 33 -15.01 -3.81 -7.38
N ASP A 34 -15.77 -3.28 -6.42
CA ASP A 34 -17.12 -2.73 -6.66
C ASP A 34 -17.15 -1.62 -7.72
N LYS A 35 -16.10 -0.78 -7.77
CA LYS A 35 -15.98 0.29 -8.78
C LYS A 35 -15.59 -0.23 -10.17
N HIS A 36 -15.14 -1.47 -10.25
CA HIS A 36 -14.66 -2.13 -11.47
C HIS A 36 -15.50 -3.36 -11.83
N GLY A 37 -16.78 -3.39 -11.41
CA GLY A 37 -17.69 -4.47 -11.80
C GLY A 37 -17.31 -5.85 -11.25
N GLY A 38 -16.58 -5.90 -10.13
CA GLY A 38 -16.13 -7.15 -9.52
C GLY A 38 -14.88 -7.75 -10.16
N ASP A 39 -14.15 -6.99 -10.97
CA ASP A 39 -12.97 -7.49 -11.67
C ASP A 39 -11.87 -7.97 -10.68
N PRO A 40 -11.44 -9.25 -10.78
CA PRO A 40 -10.51 -9.85 -9.84
C PRO A 40 -9.11 -9.23 -9.90
N HIS A 41 -8.73 -8.61 -11.02
CA HIS A 41 -7.43 -7.95 -11.17
C HIS A 41 -7.28 -6.79 -10.18
N TYR A 42 -8.35 -6.01 -9.97
CA TYR A 42 -8.36 -4.93 -8.99
C TYR A 42 -8.37 -5.46 -7.56
N ALA A 43 -9.03 -6.60 -7.31
CA ALA A 43 -8.98 -7.26 -6.01
C ALA A 43 -7.56 -7.76 -5.66
N GLU A 44 -6.81 -8.27 -6.63
CA GLU A 44 -5.40 -8.64 -6.43
C GLU A 44 -4.53 -7.42 -6.15
N GLN A 45 -4.66 -6.35 -6.95
CA GLN A 45 -3.93 -5.09 -6.70
C GLN A 45 -4.28 -4.49 -5.32
N PHE A 46 -5.55 -4.53 -4.92
CA PHE A 46 -5.99 -4.09 -3.60
C PHE A 46 -5.32 -4.88 -2.48
N LYS A 47 -5.20 -6.21 -2.62
CA LYS A 47 -4.48 -7.06 -1.67
C LYS A 47 -3.01 -6.69 -1.58
N THR A 48 -2.35 -6.42 -2.70
CA THR A 48 -0.95 -5.99 -2.74
C THR A 48 -0.77 -4.66 -1.99
N VAL A 49 -1.63 -3.67 -2.27
CA VAL A 49 -1.63 -2.36 -1.60
C VAL A 49 -1.92 -2.47 -0.10
N ALA A 50 -2.89 -3.31 0.29
CA ALA A 50 -3.21 -3.57 1.69
C ALA A 50 -2.05 -4.24 2.44
N THR A 51 -1.35 -5.16 1.77
CA THR A 51 -0.17 -5.83 2.33
C THR A 51 0.97 -4.83 2.55
N ALA A 52 1.25 -3.98 1.57
CA ALA A 52 2.24 -2.92 1.70
C ALA A 52 1.91 -1.97 2.87
N TYR A 53 0.67 -1.49 2.95
CA TYR A 53 0.22 -0.63 4.05
C TYR A 53 0.31 -1.32 5.42
N ARG A 54 0.03 -2.62 5.51
CA ARG A 54 0.13 -3.38 6.77
C ARG A 54 1.57 -3.41 7.32
N VAL A 55 2.57 -3.35 6.43
CA VAL A 55 4.00 -3.37 6.77
C VAL A 55 4.51 -1.96 7.06
N ILE A 56 4.34 -1.02 6.13
CA ILE A 56 4.96 0.32 6.23
C ILE A 56 4.03 1.42 6.78
N GLY A 57 2.74 1.13 6.95
CA GLY A 57 1.74 2.09 7.45
C GLY A 57 1.74 2.28 8.96
N ASP A 58 2.33 1.34 9.71
CA ASP A 58 2.59 1.48 11.13
C ASP A 58 4.07 1.79 11.36
N PRO A 59 4.42 2.82 12.15
CA PRO A 59 5.82 3.22 12.33
C PRO A 59 6.69 2.14 12.97
N ALA A 60 6.15 1.32 13.88
CA ALA A 60 6.92 0.26 14.53
C ALA A 60 7.17 -0.92 13.58
N ARG A 61 6.19 -1.28 12.74
CA ARG A 61 6.37 -2.29 11.68
C ARG A 61 7.25 -1.80 10.54
N ARG A 62 7.11 -0.53 10.16
CA ARG A 62 7.95 0.11 9.16
C ARG A 62 9.40 0.11 9.60
N ALA A 63 9.68 0.46 10.86
CA ALA A 63 11.03 0.38 11.40
C ALA A 63 11.58 -1.04 11.25
N GLN A 64 10.85 -2.07 11.69
CA GLN A 64 11.27 -3.47 11.53
C GLN A 64 11.53 -3.87 10.08
N TYR A 65 10.73 -3.36 9.13
CA TYR A 65 10.92 -3.59 7.71
C TYR A 65 12.14 -2.85 7.14
N ASP A 66 12.40 -1.62 7.61
CA ASP A 66 13.54 -0.79 7.19
C ASP A 66 14.87 -1.29 7.79
N PHE A 67 14.81 -1.97 8.95
CA PHE A 67 15.94 -2.62 9.61
C PHE A 67 16.28 -4.02 9.07
N GLN A 68 15.45 -4.60 8.20
CA GLN A 68 15.73 -5.87 7.51
C GLN A 68 16.55 -5.64 6.23
#